data_AF-A0A3A1YDD1-F1
#
_entry.id   AF-A0A3A1YDD1-F1
#
_cell.length_a   1.000
_cell.length_b   1.000
_cell.length_c   1.000
_cell.angle_alpha   90.00
_cell.angle_beta   90.00
_cell.angle_gamma   90.00
#
_symmetry.space_group_name_H-M   'P 1'
#
loop_
_entity.id
_entity.type
_entity.pdbx_description
1 polymer ?
#
loop_
_entity_poly.entity_id
_entity_poly.type
_entity_poly.pdbx_seq_one_letter_code
_entity_poly.pdbx_strand_id
1 'polypeptide(L)' 'MIYKIILSLVVSIAICSIFTVLFYQFLLWLNPPYVIVDGQIRYTMPLGTVIFSLLFGVIVAIVTFILCLWKLKRQN' A
#
# COMPACT_ATOMS: atom_id res chain seq x y z
N MET A 1 -7.89 -19.15 19.70
CA MET A 1 -8.02 -18.90 18.25
C MET A 1 -8.12 -17.41 17.92
N ILE A 2 -9.00 -16.66 18.60
CA ILE A 2 -9.20 -15.21 18.38
C ILE A 2 -7.89 -14.40 18.43
N TYR A 3 -7.01 -14.65 19.40
CA TYR A 3 -5.72 -13.94 19.50
C TYR A 3 -4.79 -14.16 18.29
N LYS A 4 -4.81 -15.36 17.66
CA LYS A 4 -4.01 -15.65 16.46
C LYS A 4 -4.56 -14.90 15.23
N ILE A 5 -5.88 -14.73 15.18
CA ILE A 5 -6.57 -13.97 14.11
C ILE A 5 -6.27 -12.47 14.25
N ILE A 6 -6.35 -11.92 15.46
CA ILE A 6 -6.03 -10.50 15.72
C ILE A 6 -4.57 -10.21 15.38
N LEU A 7 -3.63 -11.05 15.84
CA LEU A 7 -2.21 -10.89 15.52
C LEU A 7 -1.95 -10.94 14.01
N SER A 8 -2.59 -11.89 13.31
CA SER A 8 -2.52 -11.99 11.86
C SER A 8 -3.05 -10.74 11.15
N LEU A 9 -4.15 -10.17 11.64
CA LEU A 9 -4.74 -8.97 11.07
C LEU A 9 -3.80 -7.77 11.23
N VAL A 10 -3.23 -7.59 12.42
CA VAL A 10 -2.28 -6.50 12.72
C VAL A 10 -1.04 -6.58 11.83
N VAL A 11 -0.49 -7.78 11.64
CA VAL A 11 0.67 -8.00 10.76
C VAL A 11 0.33 -7.68 9.30
N SER A 12 -0.83 -8.10 8.80
CA SER A 12 -1.27 -7.78 7.44
C SER A 12 -1.44 -6.28 7.22
N ILE A 13 -2.01 -5.55 8.20
CA ILE A 13 -2.16 -4.09 8.12
C ILE A 13 -0.79 -3.40 8.12
N ALA A 14 0.15 -3.85 8.96
CA ALA A 14 1.50 -3.30 9.02
C ALA A 14 2.29 -3.52 7.72
N ILE A 15 2.19 -4.71 7.12
CA ILE A 15 2.83 -5.00 5.82
C ILE A 15 2.20 -4.14 4.72
N CYS A 16 0.87 -4.02 4.70
CA CYS A 16 0.15 -3.18 3.76
C CYS A 16 0.60 -1.71 3.84
N SER A 17 0.67 -1.14 5.04
CA SER A 17 1.04 0.27 5.21
C SER A 17 2.47 0.55 4.75
N ILE A 18 3.43 -0.32 5.11
CA ILE A 18 4.82 -0.20 4.65
C ILE A 18 4.91 -0.30 3.13
N PHE A 19 4.26 -1.30 2.54
CA PHE A 19 4.32 -1.50 1.09
C PHE A 19 3.66 -0.36 0.32
N THR A 20 2.53 0.15 0.81
CA THR A 20 1.81 1.29 0.21
C THR A 20 2.69 2.53 0.18
N VAL A 21 3.39 2.83 1.28
CA VAL A 21 4.31 3.98 1.35
C VAL A 21 5.48 3.80 0.41
N LEU A 22 6.13 2.64 0.40
CA LEU A 22 7.26 2.35 -0.50
C LEU A 22 6.83 2.44 -1.97
N PHE A 23 5.66 1.90 -2.31
CA PHE A 23 5.13 1.93 -3.66
C PHE A 23 4.75 3.36 -4.09
N TYR A 24 4.16 4.14 -3.19
CA TYR A 24 3.88 5.55 -3.45
C TYR A 24 5.16 6.35 -3.73
N GLN A 25 6.21 6.15 -2.93
CA GLN A 25 7.52 6.78 -3.17
C GLN A 25 8.12 6.37 -4.51
N PHE A 26 8.00 5.10 -4.88
CA PHE A 26 8.43 4.61 -6.19
C PHE A 26 7.67 5.29 -7.34
N LEU A 27 6.35 5.47 -7.22
CA LEU A 27 5.55 6.15 -8.23
C LEU A 27 5.88 7.65 -8.33
N LEU A 28 6.15 8.32 -7.21
CA LEU A 28 6.60 9.71 -7.21
C LEU A 28 7.99 9.87 -7.84
N TRP A 29 8.85 8.87 -7.68
CA TRP A 29 10.15 8.85 -8.36
C TRP A 29 10.00 8.70 -9.89
N LEU A 30 9.06 7.86 -10.34
CA LEU A 30 8.77 7.69 -11.76
C LEU A 30 8.06 8.89 -12.40
N ASN A 31 7.14 9.51 -11.65
CA ASN A 31 6.36 10.65 -12.11
C ASN A 31 6.42 11.77 -11.05
N PRO A 32 7.47 12.60 -11.10
CA PRO A 32 7.65 13.65 -10.11
C PRO A 32 6.47 14.60 -10.09
N PRO A 33 6.02 15.04 -8.89
CA PRO A 33 4.85 15.90 -8.71
C PRO A 33 5.17 17.36 -9.04
N TYR A 34 5.99 17.60 -10.05
CA TYR A 34 6.31 18.93 -10.53
C TYR A 34 6.41 18.93 -12.06
N VAL A 35 5.92 20.02 -12.64
CA VAL A 35 6.05 20.28 -14.07
C VAL A 35 6.78 21.61 -14.22
N ILE A 36 7.74 21.66 -15.13
CA ILE A 36 8.46 22.89 -15.46
C ILE A 36 7.68 23.58 -16.58
N VAL A 37 7.08 24.72 -16.27
CA VAL A 37 6.35 25.56 -17.23
C VAL A 37 6.97 26.95 -17.18
N ASP A 38 7.43 27.45 -18.32
CA ASP A 38 8.05 28.78 -18.46
C ASP A 38 9.19 29.06 -17.46
N GLY A 39 10.00 28.04 -17.16
CA GLY A 39 11.13 28.16 -16.23
C GLY A 39 10.76 28.16 -14.74
N GLN A 40 9.48 28.02 -14.40
CA GLN A 40 9.00 27.88 -13.02
C GLN A 40 8.62 26.44 -12.69
N ILE A 41 9.00 25.98 -11.49
CA ILE A 41 8.61 24.68 -10.95
C ILE A 41 7.18 24.82 -10.40
N ARG A 42 6.20 24.18 -11.04
CA ARG A 42 4.84 24.09 -10.52
C ARG A 42 4.61 22.72 -9.91
N TYR A 43 4.36 22.68 -8.60
CA TYR A 43 4.00 21.46 -7.91
C TYR A 43 2.55 21.09 -8.24
N THR A 44 2.35 19.88 -8.75
CA THR A 44 1.03 19.31 -9.00
C THR A 44 0.86 18.12 -8.08
N MET A 45 -0.21 18.07 -7.29
CA MET A 45 -0.53 16.86 -6.53
C MET A 45 -0.96 15.77 -7.51
N PRO A 46 -0.21 14.66 -7.65
CA PRO A 46 -0.57 13.61 -8.59
C PRO A 46 -1.65 12.75 -7.93
N LEU A 47 -2.88 13.25 -7.92
CA LEU A 47 -4.07 12.59 -7.37
C LEU A 47 -4.21 11.15 -7.88
N GLY A 48 -3.91 10.91 -9.16
CA GLY A 48 -3.88 9.56 -9.75
C GLY A 48 -2.88 8.63 -9.07
N THR A 49 -1.66 9.11 -8.79
CA THR A 49 -0.62 8.36 -8.08
C THR A 49 -1.03 8.03 -6.65
N VAL A 50 -1.68 8.97 -5.95
CA VAL A 50 -2.21 8.76 -4.60
C VAL A 50 -3.30 7.68 -4.62
N ILE A 51 -4.32 7.83 -5.47
CA ILE A 51 -5.44 6.88 -5.56
C ILE A 51 -4.93 5.49 -5.96
N PHE A 52 -4.04 5.40 -6.94
CA PHE A 52 -3.50 4.13 -7.40
C PHE A 52 -2.67 3.44 -6.31
N SER A 53 -1.85 4.19 -5.57
CA SER A 53 -1.08 3.64 -4.45
C SER A 53 -1.99 3.09 -3.33
N LEU A 54 -3.07 3.80 -3.01
CA LEU A 54 -4.05 3.36 -2.01
C LEU A 54 -4.79 2.09 -2.46
N LEU A 55 -5.28 2.06 -3.70
CA LEU A 55 -5.95 0.88 -4.25
C LEU A 55 -5.02 -0.33 -4.24
N PHE A 56 -3.75 -0.15 -4.62
CA PHE A 56 -2.75 -1.20 -4.60
C PHE A 56 -2.52 -1.72 -3.17
N GLY A 57 -2.38 -0.82 -2.19
CA GLY A 57 -2.26 -1.18 -0.77
C GLY A 57 -3.41 -2.04 -0.27
N VAL A 58 -4.64 -1.65 -0.56
CA VAL A 58 -5.85 -2.40 -0.17
C VAL A 58 -5.84 -3.81 -0.77
N ILE A 59 -5.48 -3.96 -2.04
CA ILE A 59 -5.39 -5.28 -2.69
C ILE A 59 -4.36 -6.16 -1.99
N VAL A 60 -3.17 -5.63 -1.70
CA VAL A 60 -2.12 -6.36 -0.98
C VAL A 60 -2.61 -6.80 0.40
N ALA A 61 -3.26 -5.92 1.16
CA ALA A 61 -3.82 -6.24 2.47
C ALA A 61 -4.80 -7.42 2.41
N ILE A 62 -5.72 -7.40 1.44
CA ILE A 62 -6.72 -8.47 1.24
C ILE A 62 -6.02 -9.79 0.93
N VAL A 63 -5.06 -9.79 0.00
CA VAL A 63 -4.31 -11.01 -0.38
C VAL A 63 -3.54 -11.56 0.82
N THR A 64 -2.81 -10.72 1.55
CA THR A 64 -2.06 -11.14 2.75
C THR A 64 -2.99 -11.70 3.83
N PHE A 65 -4.16 -11.09 4.03
CA PHE A 65 -5.16 -11.57 4.98
C PHE A 65 -5.71 -12.95 4.59
N ILE A 66 -6.08 -13.16 3.32
CA ILE A 66 -6.56 -14.45 2.81
C ILE A 66 -5.49 -15.54 3.00
N LEU A 67 -4.24 -15.26 2.63
CA LEU A 67 -3.13 -16.21 2.81
C LEU A 67 -2.92 -16.57 4.28
N CYS A 68 -3.06 -15.59 5.18
CA CYS A 68 -2.89 -15.83 6.60
C CYS A 68 -4.05 -16.65 7.20
N LEU A 69 -5.29 -16.41 6.77
CA LEU A 69 -6.44 -17.25 7.12
C LEU A 69 -6.27 -18.69 6.60
N TRP A 70 -5.77 -18.86 5.38
CA TRP A 70 -5.54 -20.19 4.82
C TRP A 70 -4.48 -20.96 5.59
N LYS A 71 -3.37 -20.29 5.96
CA LYS A 71 -2.33 -20.86 6.82
C LYS A 71 -2.87 -21.21 8.20
N LEU A 72 -3.71 -20.35 8.79
CA LEU A 72 -4.34 -20.59 10.09
C LEU A 72 -5.23 -21.84 10.05
N LYS A 73 -6.06 -22.00 9.00
CA LYS A 73 -6.92 -23.19 8.82
C LYS A 73 -6.11 -24.48 8.70
N ARG A 74 -4.92 -24.44 8.12
CA ARG A 74 -4.05 -25.62 7.95
C ARG A 74 -3.30 -26.03 9.23
N GLN A 75 -3.15 -25.10 10.18
CA GLN A 75 -2.45 -25.33 11.46
C GLN A 75 -3.39 -25.70 12.62
N ASN A 76 -4.69 -25.76 12.35
CA ASN A 76 -5.73 -26.09 13.32
C ASN A 76 -6.33 -27.45 12.95
#